data_AF-A0A0R1VHW1-F1
#
_entry.id   AF-A0A0R1VHW1-F1
#
_cell.length_a   1.000
_cell.length_b   1.000
_cell.length_c   1.000
_cell.angle_alpha   90.00
_cell.angle_beta   90.00
_cell.angle_gamma   90.00
#
_symmetry.space_group_name_H-M   'P 1'
#
loop_
_entity.id
_entity.type
_entity.pdbx_description
1 polymer ?
#
loop_
_entity_poly.entity_id
_entity_poly.type
_entity_poly.pdbx_seq_one_letter_code
_entity_poly.pdbx_strand_id
1 'polypeptide(L)' 'MGAYVPLHKLAHYDLADLETLLKALRQKIKLTIEFVGFTGERWPKSQKLIQRKRVPLE' A
#
# COMPACT_ATOMS: atom_id res chain seq x y z
N MET A 1 -5.83 29.79 -15.40
CA MET A 1 -6.68 29.10 -14.39
C MET A 1 -6.19 27.65 -14.32
N GLY A 2 -5.25 27.36 -13.40
CA GLY A 2 -4.61 26.05 -13.30
C GLY A 2 -5.43 25.14 -12.40
N ALA A 3 -5.95 24.03 -12.94
CA ALA A 3 -6.62 23.03 -12.14
C ALA A 3 -5.57 22.22 -11.37
N TYR A 4 -5.45 22.48 -10.06
CA TYR A 4 -4.82 21.54 -9.15
C TYR A 4 -5.80 20.39 -8.97
N VAL A 5 -5.42 19.20 -9.44
CA VAL A 5 -6.11 17.97 -9.05
C VAL A 5 -5.54 17.59 -7.69
N PRO A 6 -6.28 17.78 -6.58
CA PRO A 6 -5.79 17.32 -5.30
C PRO A 6 -5.75 15.79 -5.28
N LEU A 7 -4.62 15.25 -4.81
CA LEU A 7 -4.39 13.80 -4.69
C LEU A 7 -5.44 13.08 -3.80
N HIS A 8 -6.21 13.82 -3.01
CA HIS A 8 -7.27 13.32 -2.12
C HIS A 8 -8.63 13.07 -2.80
N LYS A 9 -8.75 13.26 -4.13
CA LYS A 9 -9.98 12.99 -4.90
C LYS A 9 -10.08 11.57 -5.47
N LEU A 10 -9.24 10.64 -5.02
CA LEU A 10 -9.44 9.22 -5.25
C LEU A 10 -10.28 8.67 -4.10
N ALA A 11 -11.60 8.67 -4.29
CA ALA A 11 -12.60 8.35 -3.28
C ALA A 11 -12.56 6.90 -2.74
N HIS A 12 -11.64 6.07 -3.23
CA HIS A 12 -11.48 4.67 -2.84
C HIS A 12 -10.00 4.35 -2.63
N TYR A 13 -9.57 4.28 -1.37
CA TYR A 13 -8.28 3.70 -0.99
C TYR A 13 -8.41 2.18 -1.00
N ASP A 14 -8.37 1.59 -2.19
CA ASP A 14 -8.43 0.14 -2.33
C ASP A 14 -7.03 -0.49 -2.21
N LEU A 15 -6.95 -1.60 -1.48
CA LEU A 15 -5.70 -2.34 -1.26
C LEU A 15 -5.04 -2.78 -2.58
N ALA A 16 -5.82 -2.96 -3.64
CA ALA A 16 -5.33 -3.35 -4.96
C ALA A 16 -4.61 -2.19 -5.68
N ASP A 17 -5.03 -0.96 -5.45
CA ASP A 17 -4.34 0.23 -5.96
C ASP A 17 -3.03 0.44 -5.21
N LEU A 18 -3.07 0.35 -3.87
CA LEU A 18 -1.89 0.40 -3.02
C LEU A 18 -0.85 -0.68 -3.41
N GLU A 19 -1.28 -1.91 -3.65
CA GLU A 19 -0.40 -2.99 -4.12
C GLU A 19 0.30 -2.63 -5.44
N THR A 20 -0.43 -2.01 -6.35
CA THR A 20 0.08 -1.60 -7.67
C THR A 20 1.09 -0.47 -7.54
N LEU A 21 0.77 0.54 -6.73
CA LEU A 21 1.64 1.66 -6.44
C LEU A 21 2.95 1.20 -5.80
N LEU A 22 2.87 0.36 -4.77
CA LEU A 22 4.04 -0.20 -4.09
C LEU A 22 4.93 -1.01 -5.04
N LYS A 23 4.32 -1.80 -5.93
CA LYS A 23 5.05 -2.57 -6.95
C LYS A 23 5.80 -1.65 -7.91
N ALA A 24 5.19 -0.55 -8.36
CA ALA A 24 5.84 0.41 -9.25
C ALA A 24 6.96 1.17 -8.51
N LEU A 25 6.73 1.55 -7.27
CA LEU A 25 7.66 2.34 -6.47
C LEU A 25 8.95 1.54 -6.14
N ARG A 26 8.81 0.26 -5.78
CA ARG A 26 9.93 -0.66 -5.54
C ARG A 26 10.82 -0.88 -6.76
N GLN A 27 10.30 -0.68 -7.98
CA GLN A 27 11.09 -0.79 -9.22
C GLN A 27 11.94 0.46 -9.47
N LYS A 28 11.50 1.62 -8.96
CA LYS A 28 12.20 2.90 -9.18
C LYS A 28 13.19 3.22 -8.07
N ILE A 29 12.89 2.82 -6.84
CA ILE A 29 13.71 3.12 -5.66
C ILE A 29 13.74 1.94 -4.69
N LYS A 30 14.88 1.75 -4.01
CA LYS A 30 14.99 0.76 -2.93
C LYS A 30 14.29 1.31 -1.70
N LEU A 31 13.11 0.79 -1.41
CA LEU A 31 12.31 1.13 -0.23
C LEU A 31 12.15 -0.08 0.67
N THR A 32 12.35 0.16 1.96
CA THR A 32 11.89 -0.74 3.02
C THR A 32 10.59 -0.15 3.57
N ILE A 33 9.53 -0.95 3.54
CA ILE A 33 8.19 -0.55 4.01
C ILE A 33 7.73 -1.63 4.96
N GLU A 34 7.42 -1.23 6.18
CA GLU A 34 6.85 -2.10 7.20
C GLU A 34 5.33 -1.90 7.24
N PHE A 35 4.60 -3.00 7.14
CA PHE A 35 3.15 -3.01 7.21
C PHE A 35 2.71 -3.42 8.62
N VAL A 36 1.99 -2.54 9.31
CA VAL A 36 1.47 -2.76 10.65
C VAL A 36 -0.05 -2.75 10.62
N GLY A 37 -0.68 -3.62 11.41
CA GLY A 37 -2.15 -3.75 11.47
C GLY A 37 -2.73 -4.78 10.49
N PHE A 38 -1.93 -5.28 9.53
CA PHE A 38 -2.39 -6.19 8.47
C PHE A 38 -2.18 -7.69 8.76
N THR A 39 -2.16 -8.08 10.03
CA THR A 39 -1.78 -9.45 10.43
C THR A 39 -2.79 -10.46 9.90
N GLY A 40 -2.32 -11.40 9.07
CA GLY A 40 -3.18 -12.40 8.44
C GLY A 40 -3.92 -11.92 7.18
N GLU A 41 -3.85 -10.62 6.86
CA GLU A 41 -4.42 -10.06 5.64
C GLU A 41 -3.57 -10.38 4.41
N ARG A 42 -4.23 -10.40 3.25
CA ARG A 42 -3.60 -10.70 1.96
C ARG A 42 -3.84 -9.59 0.97
N TRP A 43 -2.81 -9.30 0.19
CA TRP A 43 -2.91 -8.43 -0.97
C TRP A 43 -3.95 -8.97 -1.96
N PRO A 44 -4.87 -8.15 -2.46
CA PRO A 44 -5.99 -8.64 -3.27
C PRO A 44 -5.54 -9.19 -4.62
N LYS A 45 -4.52 -8.60 -5.28
CA LYS A 45 -4.07 -9.07 -6.60
C LYS A 45 -3.15 -10.27 -6.48
N SER A 46 -2.13 -10.21 -5.62
CA SER A 46 -1.14 -11.28 -5.52
C SER A 46 -1.50 -12.38 -4.51
N GLN A 47 -2.52 -12.18 -3.66
CA GLN A 47 -2.88 -13.06 -2.53
C GLN A 47 -1.72 -13.32 -1.55
N LYS A 48 -0.67 -12.51 -1.62
CA LYS A 48 0.48 -12.57 -0.72
C LYS A 48 0.09 -12.00 0.62
N LEU A 49 0.53 -12.65 1.70
CA LEU A 49 0.36 -12.12 3.05
C LEU A 49 1.05 -10.75 3.16
N ILE A 50 0.31 -9.77 3.67
CA ILE A 50 0.78 -8.41 3.89
C ILE A 50 1.65 -8.36 5.14
N GLN A 51 1.16 -8.96 6.23
CA GLN A 51 1.89 -9.12 7.48
C GLN A 51 1.68 -10.54 8.02
N ARG A 52 2.79 -11.26 8.26
CA ARG A 52 2.76 -12.64 8.79
C ARG A 52 2.65 -12.70 10.30
N LYS A 53 3.35 -11.80 11.00
CA LYS A 53 3.40 -11.75 12.46
C LYS A 53 3.00 -10.35 12.89
N ARG A 54 2.17 -10.27 13.93
CA ARG A 54 1.82 -9.01 14.57
C ARG A 54 3.09 -8.38 15.12
N VAL A 55 3.37 -7.17 14.66
CA VAL A 55 4.39 -6.31 15.25
C VAL A 55 3.70 -5.55 16.39
N PRO A 56 4.14 -5.69 17.65
CA PRO A 56 3.65 -4.82 18.72
C PRO A 56 4.04 -3.38 18.39
N LEU A 57 3.07 -2.47 18.45
CA LEU A 57 3.33 -1.04 18.43
C LEU A 57 3.86 -0.68 19.82
N GLU A 58 5.11 -0.24 19.91
CA GLU A 58 5.71 0.33 21.13
C GLU A 58 5.11 1.70 21.47
#